data_AF-A0A8S0T5N3-F1
#
_entry.id   AF-A0A8S0T5N3-F1
#
_cell.length_a   1.000
_cell.length_b   1.000
_cell.length_c   1.000
_cell.angle_alpha   90.00
_cell.angle_beta   90.00
_cell.angle_gamma   90.00
#
_symmetry.space_group_name_H-M   'P 1'
#
loop_
_entity.id
_entity.type
_entity.pdbx_description
1 polymer ?
#
loop_
_entity_poly.entity_id
_entity_poly.type
_entity_poly.pdbx_seq_one_letter_code
_entity_poly.pdbx_strand_id
1 'polypeptide(L)'
;IRNVFGDDFPSDPPFTYNYTAQFVPPALWRPRNGTEVRVLDYNSTMEIIFQGTNTVAGIDHPMHLHGQSFYVVGWGFGNFDRDRNPLNYNLVDPPLMNTIAVPING
;
A
#
# COMPACT_ATOMS: atom_id res chain seq x y z
N ILE A 1 6.06 -22.07 -20.03
CA ILE A 1 6.52 -22.47 -18.67
C ILE A 1 5.29 -22.38 -17.77
N ARG A 2 4.96 -23.41 -17.00
CA ARG A 2 3.83 -23.40 -16.04
C ARG A 2 4.40 -23.17 -14.63
N ASN A 3 3.59 -22.64 -13.71
CA ASN A 3 3.96 -22.42 -12.31
C ASN A 3 5.17 -21.47 -12.11
N VAL A 4 5.18 -20.35 -12.83
CA VAL A 4 6.22 -19.31 -12.68
C VAL A 4 5.81 -18.25 -11.64
N PHE A 5 4.51 -17.94 -11.60
CA PHE A 5 3.87 -17.04 -10.64
C PHE A 5 2.48 -17.58 -10.32
N GLY A 6 1.93 -17.22 -9.16
CA GLY A 6 0.51 -17.33 -8.86
C GLY A 6 -0.21 -15.99 -9.05
N ASP A 7 -1.53 -16.03 -9.06
CA ASP A 7 -2.42 -14.88 -9.23
C ASP A 7 -3.19 -14.53 -7.94
N ASP A 8 -2.67 -14.95 -6.78
CA ASP A 8 -3.37 -14.83 -5.48
C ASP A 8 -2.94 -13.62 -4.64
N PHE A 9 -2.33 -12.60 -5.26
CA PHE A 9 -1.88 -11.40 -4.55
C PHE A 9 -3.05 -10.70 -3.81
N PRO A 10 -3.01 -10.63 -2.46
CA PRO A 10 -4.16 -10.24 -1.66
C PRO A 10 -4.49 -8.75 -1.81
N SER A 11 -5.78 -8.40 -1.70
CA SER A 11 -6.22 -6.99 -1.70
C SER A 11 -5.86 -6.26 -0.40
N ASP A 12 -5.79 -7.02 0.71
CA ASP A 12 -5.61 -6.50 2.06
C ASP A 12 -4.47 -7.27 2.76
N PRO A 13 -3.80 -6.67 3.76
CA PRO A 13 -2.83 -7.38 4.58
C PRO A 13 -3.47 -8.62 5.24
N PRO A 14 -2.75 -9.76 5.30
CA PRO A 14 -3.30 -11.01 5.88
C PRO A 14 -3.52 -10.93 7.39
N PHE A 15 -2.90 -9.96 8.07
CA PHE A 15 -3.05 -9.72 9.50
C PHE A 15 -3.18 -8.22 9.77
N THR A 16 -4.29 -7.83 10.38
CA THR A 16 -4.50 -6.45 10.82
C THR A 16 -3.90 -6.24 12.20
N TYR A 17 -3.13 -5.18 12.36
CA TYR A 17 -2.60 -4.71 13.64
C TYR A 17 -2.40 -3.19 13.59
N ASN A 18 -1.92 -2.59 14.68
CA ASN A 18 -1.52 -1.18 14.66
C ASN A 18 -0.18 -1.04 13.91
N TYR A 19 -0.25 -0.81 12.60
CA TYR A 19 0.90 -0.81 11.69
C TYR A 19 1.95 0.24 12.07
N THR A 20 1.50 1.41 12.54
CA THR A 20 2.36 2.52 12.95
C THR A 20 2.58 2.58 14.46
N ALA A 21 2.39 1.48 15.19
CA ALA A 21 2.70 1.44 16.62
C ALA A 21 4.19 1.71 16.87
N GLN A 22 4.52 2.33 18.01
CA GLN A 22 5.93 2.54 18.42
C GLN A 22 6.68 1.21 18.56
N PHE A 23 5.97 0.15 18.99
CA PHE A 23 6.51 -1.19 19.12
C PHE A 23 5.60 -2.19 18.40
N VAL A 24 6.12 -2.83 17.36
CA VAL A 24 5.47 -3.97 16.69
C VAL A 24 6.01 -5.27 17.28
N PRO A 25 5.16 -6.19 17.77
CA PRO A 25 5.62 -7.46 18.33
C PRO A 25 6.48 -8.28 17.35
N PRO A 26 7.61 -8.88 17.80
CA PRO A 26 8.48 -9.69 16.93
C PRO A 26 7.80 -10.84 16.19
N ALA A 27 6.66 -11.33 16.71
CA ALA A 27 5.85 -12.36 16.06
C ALA A 27 5.30 -11.92 14.68
N LEU A 28 5.20 -10.61 14.44
CA LEU A 28 4.70 -10.02 13.18
C LEU A 28 5.83 -9.64 12.21
N TRP A 29 7.10 -9.84 12.57
CA TRP A 29 8.24 -9.32 11.78
C TRP A 29 8.62 -10.19 10.59
N ARG A 30 8.19 -11.45 10.58
CA ARG A 30 8.66 -12.42 9.58
C ARG A 30 7.75 -12.40 8.34
N PRO A 31 8.25 -11.95 7.18
CA PRO A 31 7.51 -12.10 5.93
C PRO A 31 7.54 -13.56 5.44
N ARG A 32 6.78 -13.83 4.38
CA ARG A 32 6.89 -15.05 3.58
C ARG A 32 7.29 -14.67 2.17
N ASN A 33 8.17 -15.47 1.56
CA ASN A 33 8.54 -15.30 0.16
C ASN A 33 7.42 -15.89 -0.73
N GLY A 34 7.13 -15.23 -1.84
CA GLY A 34 6.17 -15.66 -2.85
C GLY A 34 6.40 -14.94 -4.18
N THR A 35 5.80 -15.42 -5.25
CA THR A 35 5.82 -14.77 -6.58
C THR A 35 4.39 -14.68 -7.06
N GLU A 36 3.70 -13.66 -6.57
CA GLU A 36 2.26 -13.46 -6.78
C GLU A 36 2.02 -12.18 -7.54
N VAL A 37 1.01 -12.19 -8.42
CA VAL A 37 0.59 -11.02 -9.19
C VAL A 37 -0.88 -10.72 -8.94
N ARG A 38 -1.27 -9.46 -9.13
CA ARG A 38 -2.67 -9.06 -9.22
C ARG A 38 -3.08 -8.96 -10.69
N VAL A 39 -3.95 -9.86 -11.14
CA VAL A 39 -4.54 -9.79 -12.47
C VAL A 39 -5.73 -8.83 -12.43
N LEU A 40 -5.78 -7.91 -13.38
CA LEU A 40 -6.83 -6.92 -13.52
C LEU A 40 -7.42 -7.00 -14.92
N ASP A 41 -8.74 -6.84 -15.02
CA ASP A 41 -9.40 -6.69 -16.31
C ASP A 41 -9.00 -5.35 -16.94
N TYR A 42 -8.95 -5.34 -18.28
CA TYR A 42 -8.70 -4.11 -19.02
C TYR A 42 -9.72 -3.03 -18.63
N ASN A 43 -9.24 -1.80 -18.44
CA ASN A 43 -10.04 -0.63 -18.06
C ASN A 43 -10.63 -0.68 -16.64
N SER A 44 -10.08 -1.50 -15.73
CA SER A 44 -10.41 -1.43 -14.31
C SER A 44 -9.95 -0.11 -13.69
N THR A 45 -10.79 0.52 -12.86
CA THR A 45 -10.39 1.63 -11.98
C THR A 45 -10.01 1.06 -10.61
N MET A 46 -8.84 1.45 -10.12
CA MET A 46 -8.28 0.95 -8.85
C MET A 46 -7.96 2.13 -7.92
N GLU A 47 -8.19 1.90 -6.63
CA GLU A 47 -7.62 2.69 -5.56
C GLU A 47 -6.59 1.81 -4.83
N ILE A 48 -5.40 2.35 -4.56
CA ILE A 48 -4.32 1.64 -3.87
C ILE A 48 -3.92 2.47 -2.66
N ILE A 49 -4.02 1.88 -1.47
CA ILE A 49 -3.58 2.48 -0.21
C ILE A 49 -2.25 1.85 0.14
N PHE A 50 -1.18 2.64 0.13
CA PHE A 50 0.09 2.22 0.70
C PHE A 50 0.09 2.57 2.19
N GLN A 51 0.22 1.56 3.05
CA GLN A 51 0.36 1.70 4.49
C GLN A 51 1.77 1.29 4.89
N GLY A 52 2.58 2.25 5.29
CA GLY A 52 3.85 2.02 5.96
C GLY A 52 3.65 1.37 7.32
N THR A 53 4.65 0.61 7.78
CA THR A 53 4.63 -0.06 9.08
C THR A 53 5.91 0.23 9.84
N ASN A 54 5.86 0.16 11.17
CA ASN A 54 7.02 0.25 12.04
C ASN A 54 7.64 -1.12 12.36
N THR A 55 7.34 -2.13 11.55
CA THR A 55 7.92 -3.46 11.67
C THR A 55 9.43 -3.38 11.45
N VAL A 56 10.22 -3.86 12.43
CA VAL A 56 11.67 -3.62 12.52
C VAL A 56 12.02 -2.14 12.76
N ALA A 57 11.66 -1.25 11.83
CA ALA A 57 11.78 0.20 11.96
C ALA A 57 10.88 0.89 10.92
N GLY A 58 10.25 2.01 11.30
CA GLY A 58 9.54 2.86 10.34
C GLY A 58 10.52 3.65 9.48
N ILE A 59 10.29 3.70 8.17
CA ILE A 59 11.06 4.49 7.20
C ILE A 59 10.12 5.00 6.10
N ASP A 60 10.56 6.01 5.35
CA ASP A 60 9.88 6.43 4.13
C ASP A 60 10.13 5.43 2.99
N HIS A 61 9.14 5.24 2.12
CA HIS A 61 9.23 4.33 0.97
C HIS A 61 8.75 4.99 -0.33
N PRO A 62 9.63 5.19 -1.34
CA PRO A 62 9.21 5.63 -2.66
C PRO A 62 8.57 4.45 -3.42
N MET A 63 7.25 4.42 -3.49
CA MET A 63 6.48 3.40 -4.22
C MET A 63 6.30 3.82 -5.68
N HIS A 64 6.79 3.00 -6.61
CA HIS A 64 6.75 3.24 -8.05
C HIS A 64 5.86 2.20 -8.75
N LEU A 65 5.09 2.63 -9.75
CA LEU A 65 4.29 1.75 -10.60
C LEU A 65 4.75 1.86 -12.06
N HIS A 66 5.14 0.72 -12.65
CA HIS A 66 5.52 0.66 -14.04
C HIS A 66 4.30 0.73 -14.96
N GLY A 67 4.46 1.38 -16.12
CA GLY A 67 3.47 1.39 -17.21
C GLY A 67 2.28 2.31 -16.99
N GLN A 68 2.13 2.93 -15.81
CA GLN A 68 1.03 3.83 -15.48
C GLN A 68 1.53 5.01 -14.65
N SER A 69 0.82 6.14 -14.75
CA SER A 69 0.80 7.17 -13.71
C SER A 69 -0.52 7.07 -12.93
N PHE A 70 -0.54 7.57 -11.71
CA PHE A 70 -1.68 7.55 -10.80
C PHE A 70 -1.86 8.91 -10.14
N TYR A 71 -3.09 9.22 -9.76
CA TYR A 71 -3.42 10.42 -9.00
C TYR A 71 -3.23 10.16 -7.51
N VAL A 72 -2.45 11.01 -6.83
CA VAL A 72 -2.30 10.94 -5.37
C VAL A 72 -3.43 11.75 -4.73
N VAL A 73 -4.52 11.06 -4.40
CA VAL A 73 -5.73 11.69 -3.87
C VAL A 73 -5.65 11.96 -2.37
N GLY A 74 -4.74 11.33 -1.64
CA GLY A 74 -4.57 11.57 -0.21
C GLY A 74 -3.27 10.98 0.32
N TRP A 75 -2.86 11.46 1.49
CA TRP A 75 -1.75 10.95 2.29
C TRP A 75 -1.97 11.35 3.75
N GLY A 76 -1.25 10.73 4.67
CA GLY A 76 -1.34 11.07 6.08
C GLY A 76 -0.35 10.29 6.93
N PHE A 77 -0.47 10.48 8.24
CA PHE A 77 0.23 9.70 9.25
C PHE A 77 -0.78 8.87 10.05
N GLY A 78 -0.29 7.82 10.71
CA GLY A 78 -1.05 6.82 11.42
C GLY A 78 -1.52 5.69 10.51
N ASN A 79 -2.41 4.86 11.03
CA ASN A 79 -3.07 3.84 10.22
C ASN A 79 -4.20 4.49 9.42
N PHE A 80 -4.31 4.12 8.14
CA PHE A 80 -5.40 4.54 7.29
C PHE A 80 -6.75 4.05 7.85
N ASP A 81 -7.67 5.00 8.04
CA ASP A 81 -9.06 4.79 8.43
C ASP A 81 -9.94 4.93 7.19
N ARG A 82 -10.44 3.77 6.71
CA ARG A 82 -11.28 3.66 5.50
C ARG A 82 -12.59 4.43 5.58
N ASP A 83 -13.09 4.74 6.77
CA ASP A 83 -14.38 5.41 6.95
C ASP A 83 -14.21 6.94 7.08
N ARG A 84 -13.00 7.40 7.42
CA ARG A 84 -12.74 8.82 7.70
C ARG A 84 -11.79 9.48 6.74
N ASN A 85 -10.71 8.81 6.31
CA ASN A 85 -9.69 9.43 5.49
C ASN A 85 -10.13 9.74 4.05
N PRO A 86 -10.94 8.90 3.37
CA PRO A 86 -11.44 9.24 2.03
C PRO A 86 -12.24 10.54 1.96
N LEU A 87 -12.85 10.97 3.07
CA LEU A 87 -13.58 12.25 3.16
C LEU A 87 -12.67 13.47 2.97
N ASN A 88 -11.35 13.30 3.12
CA ASN A 88 -10.35 14.35 2.96
C ASN A 88 -9.56 14.24 1.66
N TYR A 89 -9.96 13.36 0.74
CA TYR A 89 -9.25 13.23 -0.54
C TYR A 89 -9.34 14.50 -1.38
N ASN A 90 -8.21 14.85 -2.01
CA ASN A 90 -8.19 15.77 -3.12
C ASN A 90 -8.72 15.08 -4.38
N LEU A 91 -9.98 15.33 -4.70
CA LEU A 91 -10.64 14.84 -5.92
C LEU A 91 -10.84 15.93 -6.97
N VAL A 92 -10.22 17.11 -6.78
CA VAL A 92 -10.34 18.27 -7.69
C VAL A 92 -9.11 18.39 -8.58
N ASP A 93 -7.93 18.42 -7.97
CA ASP A 93 -6.65 18.60 -8.67
C ASP A 93 -5.50 17.75 -8.08
N PRO A 94 -5.70 16.43 -7.84
CA PRO A 94 -4.64 15.60 -7.31
C PRO A 94 -3.44 15.54 -8.28
N PRO A 95 -2.21 15.53 -7.76
CA PRO A 95 -1.03 15.41 -8.60
C PRO A 95 -1.00 14.03 -9.28
N LEU A 96 -0.69 14.03 -10.58
CA LEU A 96 -0.47 12.83 -11.39
C LEU A 96 1.01 12.44 -11.30
N MET A 97 1.30 11.30 -10.65
CA MET A 97 2.66 10.83 -10.38
C MET A 97 2.84 9.38 -10.84
N ASN A 98 4.08 8.92 -11.00
CA ASN A 98 4.39 7.49 -11.17
C ASN A 98 5.11 6.90 -9.95
N THR A 99 5.56 7.75 -9.04
CA THR A 99 6.29 7.41 -7.82
C THR A 99 5.82 8.34 -6.71
N ILE A 100 5.49 7.80 -5.54
CA ILE A 100 5.08 8.56 -4.36
C ILE A 100 5.90 8.13 -3.15
N ALA A 101 6.40 9.08 -2.37
CA ALA A 101 6.99 8.80 -1.07
C ALA A 101 5.86 8.54 -0.06
N VAL A 102 5.75 7.28 0.37
CA VAL A 102 4.92 6.88 1.50
C VAL A 102 5.64 7.31 2.79
N PRO A 103 5.00 8.11 3.65
CA PRO A 103 5.67 8.70 4.80
C PRO A 103 5.98 7.65 5.88
N ILE A 104 7.04 7.88 6.65
CA ILE A 104 7.28 7.18 7.91
C ILE A 104 6.06 7.36 8.83
N ASN A 105 5.61 6.26 9.44
CA ASN A 105 4.38 6.21 10.23
C ASN A 105 3.12 6.60 9.45
N GLY A 106 2.97 6.28 8.17
CA GLY A 106 1.73 6.53 7.42
C GLY A 106 1.54 5.56 6.27
#